data_AF-A0A7C2G8B2-F1
#
_entry.id   AF-A0A7C2G8B2-F1
#
_cell.length_a   1.000
_cell.length_b   1.000
_cell.length_c   1.000
_cell.angle_alpha   90.00
_cell.angle_beta   90.00
_cell.angle_gamma   90.00
#
_symmetry.space_group_name_H-M   'P 1'
#
loop_
_entity.id
_entity.type
_entity.pdbx_description
1 polymer ?
#
loop_
_entity_poly.entity_id
_entity_poly.type
_entity_poly.pdbx_seq_one_letter_code
_entity_poly.pdbx_strand_id
1 'polypeptide(L)'
;MTSARADRLAVLALLAVPALVLGRALLPGRVLSPADLLVAAPLWGDAVAAANPLLADVAFMFHPWLVYAAEAIRSGRFPLWNPYAFTGVPFFANPQTALLFPLHGLAYVLPVPPALALIAILKL
;
A
#
# COMPACT_ATOMS: atom_id res chain seq x y z
N MET A 1 -26.00 24.37 -19.42
CA MET A 1 -26.36 23.08 -18.79
C MET A 1 -25.53 21.88 -19.30
N THR A 2 -24.53 22.07 -20.16
CA THR A 2 -23.74 20.98 -20.79
C THR A 2 -22.46 20.62 -20.03
N SER A 3 -21.82 21.56 -19.32
CA SER A 3 -20.58 21.30 -18.57
C SER A 3 -20.78 20.32 -17.41
N ALA A 4 -21.80 20.53 -16.58
CA ALA A 4 -22.07 19.67 -15.42
C ALA A 4 -22.34 18.19 -15.76
N ARG A 5 -22.72 17.86 -16.99
CA ARG A 5 -22.84 16.47 -17.45
C ARG A 5 -21.48 15.93 -17.88
N ALA A 6 -20.71 16.70 -18.65
CA ALA A 6 -19.36 16.34 -19.05
C ALA A 6 -18.43 16.16 -17.84
N ASP A 7 -18.51 17.06 -16.85
CA ASP A 7 -17.71 17.01 -15.63
C ASP A 7 -18.01 15.73 -14.81
N ARG A 8 -19.29 15.36 -14.68
CA ARG A 8 -19.68 14.10 -14.02
C ARG A 8 -19.17 12.87 -14.75
N LEU A 9 -19.22 12.88 -16.08
CA LEU A 9 -18.68 11.77 -16.88
C LEU A 9 -17.16 11.69 -16.75
N ALA A 10 -16.46 12.82 -16.70
CA ALA A 10 -15.02 12.87 -16.49
C ALA A 10 -14.64 12.32 -15.10
N VAL A 11 -15.33 12.73 -14.04
CA VAL A 11 -15.12 12.18 -12.69
C VAL A 11 -15.38 10.67 -12.64
N LEU A 12 -16.48 10.20 -13.25
CA LEU A 12 -16.77 8.77 -13.32
C LEU A 12 -15.70 8.00 -14.09
N ALA A 13 -15.18 8.57 -15.19
CA ALA A 13 -14.10 7.95 -15.96
C ALA A 13 -12.79 7.88 -15.15
N LEU A 14 -12.44 8.96 -14.45
CA LEU A 14 -11.26 9.01 -13.58
C LEU A 14 -11.31 8.00 -12.44
N LEU A 15 -12.51 7.70 -11.91
CA LEU A 15 -12.67 6.65 -10.90
C LEU A 15 -12.76 5.24 -11.50
N ALA A 16 -13.42 5.10 -12.66
CA ALA A 16 -13.67 3.80 -13.27
C ALA A 16 -12.39 3.18 -13.86
N VAL A 17 -11.51 3.97 -14.48
CA VAL A 17 -10.31 3.44 -15.14
C VAL A 17 -9.36 2.77 -14.14
N PRO A 18 -8.92 3.42 -13.04
CA PRO A 18 -8.08 2.77 -12.04
C PRO A 18 -8.77 1.56 -11.40
N ALA A 19 -10.08 1.66 -11.12
CA ALA A 19 -10.85 0.55 -10.57
C ALA A 19 -10.91 -0.66 -11.51
N LEU A 20 -11.05 -0.46 -12.83
CA LEU A 20 -11.04 -1.54 -13.82
C LEU A 20 -9.65 -2.18 -13.98
N VAL A 21 -8.59 -1.36 -13.96
CA VAL A 21 -7.21 -1.83 -14.15
C VAL A 21 -6.69 -2.56 -12.90
N LEU A 22 -6.91 -1.98 -11.71
CA LEU A 22 -6.36 -2.46 -10.45
C LEU A 22 -7.35 -3.30 -9.62
N GLY A 23 -8.64 -3.28 -9.94
CA GLY A 23 -9.68 -3.97 -9.16
C GLY A 23 -9.52 -5.48 -9.07
N ARG A 24 -8.77 -6.10 -9.99
CA ARG A 24 -8.41 -7.52 -9.90
C ARG A 24 -7.62 -7.85 -8.62
N ALA A 25 -6.92 -6.87 -8.04
CA ALA A 25 -6.20 -7.04 -6.78
C ALA A 25 -7.13 -7.10 -5.56
N LEU A 26 -8.43 -6.78 -5.70
CA LEU A 26 -9.43 -6.94 -4.65
C LEU A 26 -9.98 -8.38 -4.58
N LEU A 27 -9.66 -9.22 -5.56
CA LEU A 27 -10.09 -10.62 -5.57
C LEU A 27 -9.34 -11.43 -4.49
N PRO A 28 -10.00 -12.41 -3.84
CA PRO A 28 -9.36 -13.28 -2.87
C PRO A 28 -8.10 -13.95 -3.42
N GLY A 29 -7.04 -14.01 -2.61
CA GLY A 29 -5.75 -14.59 -2.99
C GLY A 29 -4.89 -13.73 -3.90
N ARG A 30 -5.30 -12.49 -4.21
CA ARG A 30 -4.47 -11.52 -4.93
C ARG A 30 -4.09 -10.35 -4.03
N VAL A 31 -2.94 -9.75 -4.32
CA VAL A 31 -2.45 -8.55 -3.64
C VAL A 31 -1.74 -7.66 -4.65
N LEU A 32 -1.98 -6.35 -4.56
CA LEU A 32 -1.25 -5.35 -5.34
C LEU A 32 0.08 -5.06 -4.61
N SER A 33 1.11 -5.85 -4.88
CA SER A 33 2.41 -5.70 -4.23
C SER A 33 3.55 -6.19 -5.12
N PRO A 34 4.72 -5.52 -5.11
CA PRO A 34 5.95 -6.04 -5.70
C PRO A 34 6.58 -7.11 -4.78
N ALA A 35 5.77 -8.05 -4.29
CA ALA A 35 6.18 -9.09 -3.35
C ALA A 35 7.04 -10.18 -4.02
N ASP A 36 7.09 -10.20 -5.36
CA ASP A 36 8.03 -11.00 -6.13
C ASP A 36 9.50 -10.65 -5.80
N LEU A 37 9.78 -9.44 -5.33
CA LEU A 37 11.10 -9.06 -4.85
C LEU A 37 11.56 -9.86 -3.63
N LEU A 38 10.64 -10.41 -2.84
CA LEU A 38 10.98 -11.24 -1.67
C LEU A 38 11.63 -12.57 -2.08
N VAL A 39 11.37 -13.05 -3.30
CA VAL A 39 11.93 -14.29 -3.84
C VAL A 39 13.07 -14.05 -4.85
N ALA A 40 13.42 -12.78 -5.08
CA ALA A 40 14.52 -12.40 -5.98
C ALA A 40 15.90 -12.49 -5.33
N ALA A 41 15.96 -12.54 -4.00
CA ALA A 41 17.19 -12.78 -3.23
C ALA A 41 16.92 -13.79 -2.12
N PRO A 42 16.62 -15.06 -2.47
CA PRO A 42 16.26 -16.06 -1.47
C PRO A 42 17.48 -16.43 -0.61
N LEU A 43 17.22 -16.81 0.64
CA LEU A 43 18.26 -17.33 1.54
C LEU A 43 18.80 -18.70 1.08
N TRP A 44 17.96 -19.48 0.40
CA TRP A 44 18.28 -20.80 -0.15
C TRP A 44 17.45 -21.08 -1.41
N GLY A 45 17.97 -21.89 -2.33
CA GLY A 45 17.30 -22.23 -3.58
C GLY A 45 17.55 -21.20 -4.69
N ASP A 46 16.79 -21.34 -5.79
CA ASP A 46 16.98 -20.53 -6.98
C ASP A 46 16.27 -19.17 -6.89
N ALA A 47 16.97 -18.12 -7.26
CA ALA A 47 16.42 -16.78 -7.36
C ALA A 47 15.47 -16.67 -8.55
N VAL A 48 14.32 -16.03 -8.34
CA VAL A 48 13.39 -15.67 -9.42
C VAL A 48 13.56 -14.19 -9.71
N ALA A 49 13.85 -13.84 -10.98
CA ALA A 49 13.98 -12.45 -11.37
C ALA A 49 12.69 -11.67 -11.08
N ALA A 50 12.79 -10.59 -10.30
CA ALA A 50 11.66 -9.71 -10.05
C ALA A 50 11.28 -8.95 -11.33
N ALA A 51 9.99 -8.71 -11.52
CA ALA A 51 9.48 -7.99 -12.67
C ALA A 51 9.94 -6.52 -12.69
N ASN A 52 10.10 -5.91 -11.51
CA ASN A 52 10.59 -4.54 -11.38
C ASN A 52 11.47 -4.35 -10.13
N PRO A 53 12.81 -4.48 -10.27
CA PRO A 53 13.77 -4.25 -9.19
C PRO A 53 13.73 -2.85 -8.55
N LEU A 54 13.22 -1.84 -9.27
CA LEU A 54 13.17 -0.46 -8.79
C LEU A 54 12.13 -0.26 -7.66
N LEU A 55 11.27 -1.25 -7.39
CA LEU A 55 10.25 -1.20 -6.34
C LEU A 55 10.69 -1.89 -5.03
N ALA A 56 11.99 -2.06 -4.83
CA ALA A 56 12.53 -2.71 -3.63
C ALA A 56 12.13 -2.00 -2.33
N ASP A 57 12.14 -0.68 -2.30
CA ASP A 57 11.70 0.11 -1.16
C ASP A 57 10.23 -0.13 -0.80
N VAL A 58 9.36 -0.31 -1.80
CA VAL A 58 7.96 -0.66 -1.57
C VAL A 58 7.83 -2.01 -0.87
N ALA A 59 8.52 -3.04 -1.37
CA ALA A 59 8.45 -4.39 -0.82
C ALA A 59 9.07 -4.50 0.58
N PHE A 60 10.24 -3.88 0.78
CA PHE A 60 11.05 -4.07 1.99
C PHE A 60 10.87 -2.98 3.05
N MET A 61 10.33 -1.81 2.70
CA MET A 61 10.18 -0.69 3.65
C MET A 61 8.72 -0.22 3.76
N PHE A 62 8.11 0.25 2.68
CA PHE A 62 6.80 0.91 2.76
C PHE A 62 5.66 -0.05 3.13
N HIS A 63 5.61 -1.25 2.55
CA HIS A 63 4.59 -2.24 2.91
C HIS A 63 4.74 -2.71 4.37
N PRO A 64 5.92 -3.13 4.85
CA PRO A 64 6.12 -3.44 6.26
C PRO A 64 5.74 -2.30 7.21
N TRP A 65 6.05 -1.04 6.87
CA TRP A 65 5.65 0.11 7.69
C TRP A 65 4.14 0.31 7.72
N LEU A 66 3.43 0.14 6.60
CA LEU A 66 1.96 0.23 6.58
C LEU A 66 1.33 -0.88 7.42
N VAL A 67 1.87 -2.11 7.33
CA VAL A 67 1.44 -3.25 8.15
C VAL A 67 1.64 -2.95 9.64
N TYR A 68 2.84 -2.49 10.01
CA TYR A 68 3.15 -2.12 11.40
C TYR A 68 2.21 -1.03 11.94
N ALA A 69 1.99 0.04 11.15
CA ALA A 69 1.10 1.13 11.53
C ALA A 69 -0.34 0.63 11.74
N ALA A 70 -0.83 -0.22 10.83
CA ALA A 70 -2.16 -0.81 10.92
C ALA A 70 -2.33 -1.69 12.16
N GLU A 71 -1.37 -2.55 12.45
CA GLU A 71 -1.39 -3.40 13.65
C GLU A 71 -1.34 -2.57 14.94
N ALA A 72 -0.43 -1.59 15.02
CA ALA A 72 -0.32 -0.71 16.16
C ALA A 72 -1.65 0.02 16.43
N ILE A 73 -2.21 0.69 15.41
CA ILE A 73 -3.44 1.48 15.56
C ILE A 73 -4.63 0.60 15.92
N ARG A 74 -4.81 -0.55 15.27
CA ARG A 74 -5.90 -1.48 15.60
C ARG A 74 -5.81 -2.04 17.01
N SER A 75 -4.58 -2.17 17.53
CA SER A 75 -4.34 -2.58 18.91
C SER A 75 -4.46 -1.43 19.92
N GLY A 76 -4.92 -0.25 19.50
CA GLY A 76 -5.09 0.93 20.36
C GLY A 76 -3.78 1.65 20.70
N ARG A 77 -2.68 1.37 19.98
CA ARG A 77 -1.37 2.00 20.20
C ARG A 77 -1.05 2.98 19.07
N PHE A 78 -0.66 4.20 19.44
CA PHE A 78 -0.15 5.15 18.47
C PHE A 78 1.35 4.85 18.18
N PRO A 79 1.75 4.63 16.91
CA PRO A 79 3.10 4.16 16.58
C PRO A 79 4.12 5.30 16.61
N LEU A 80 4.66 5.59 17.80
CA LEU A 80 5.74 6.57 17.97
C LEU A 80 7.12 6.02 17.60
N TRP A 81 7.33 4.72 17.81
CA TRP A 81 8.61 4.03 17.67
C TRP A 81 8.42 2.75 16.87
N ASN A 82 9.36 2.38 16.00
CA ASN A 82 9.37 1.10 15.30
C ASN A 82 10.52 0.24 15.86
N PRO A 83 10.22 -0.85 16.61
CA PRO A 83 11.25 -1.69 17.22
C PRO A 83 11.92 -2.64 16.22
N TYR A 84 11.40 -2.79 15.01
CA TYR A 84 11.83 -3.81 14.04
C TYR A 84 12.96 -3.34 13.11
N ALA A 85 13.33 -2.06 13.17
CA ALA A 85 14.42 -1.50 12.36
C ALA A 85 15.62 -1.17 13.25
N PHE A 86 16.78 -1.76 12.93
CA PHE A 86 18.01 -1.64 13.70
C PHE A 86 17.82 -2.09 15.15
N THR A 87 17.81 -1.15 16.10
CA THR A 87 17.49 -1.36 17.51
C THR A 87 16.31 -0.49 17.96
N GLY A 88 15.56 0.01 16.98
CA GLY A 88 14.49 0.97 17.16
C GLY A 88 14.75 2.29 16.44
N VAL A 89 13.71 2.84 15.81
CA VAL A 89 13.76 4.17 15.18
C VAL A 89 12.47 4.96 15.43
N PRO A 90 12.51 6.31 15.44
CA PRO A 90 11.30 7.13 15.46
C PRO A 90 10.40 6.80 14.26
N PHE A 91 9.16 6.39 14.50
CA PHE A 91 8.22 6.05 13.43
C PHE A 91 7.35 7.23 13.06
N PHE A 92 6.68 7.87 14.04
CA PHE A 92 5.85 9.04 13.78
C PHE A 92 6.63 10.24 13.25
N ALA A 93 7.88 10.41 13.71
CA ALA A 93 8.75 11.47 13.23
C ALA A 93 9.34 11.20 11.83
N ASN A 94 9.13 10.01 11.26
CA ASN A 94 9.57 9.67 9.92
C ASN A 94 8.47 10.00 8.89
N PRO A 95 8.63 11.05 8.05
CA PRO A 95 7.60 11.45 7.08
C PRO A 95 7.39 10.41 5.98
N GLN A 96 8.37 9.55 5.70
CA GLN A 96 8.26 8.51 4.68
C GLN A 96 7.24 7.41 5.05
N THR A 97 6.93 7.26 6.33
CA THR A 97 5.88 6.31 6.79
C THR A 97 4.49 6.75 6.34
N ALA A 98 4.31 8.05 6.09
CA ALA A 98 3.04 8.66 5.75
C ALA A 98 1.90 8.23 6.71
N LEU A 99 2.21 8.10 8.01
CA LEU A 99 1.26 7.61 9.03
C LEU A 99 -0.09 8.35 9.02
N LEU A 100 -0.09 9.65 8.76
CA LEU A 100 -1.30 10.47 8.75
C LEU A 100 -1.84 10.74 7.34
N PHE A 101 -1.34 10.05 6.30
CA PHE A 101 -1.90 10.18 4.97
C PHE A 101 -3.34 9.65 4.95
N PRO A 102 -4.35 10.42 4.51
CA PRO A 102 -5.76 10.05 4.70
C PRO A 102 -6.14 8.66 4.19
N LEU A 103 -5.61 8.24 3.05
CA LEU A 103 -5.93 6.93 2.48
C LEU A 103 -5.30 5.76 3.26
N HIS A 104 -4.24 5.98 4.04
CA HIS A 104 -3.71 4.94 4.95
C HIS A 104 -4.71 4.54 6.03
N GLY A 105 -5.69 5.40 6.34
CA GLY A 105 -6.82 5.06 7.21
C GLY A 105 -7.57 3.80 6.77
N LEU A 106 -7.60 3.51 5.46
CA LEU A 106 -8.19 2.26 4.93
C LEU A 106 -7.46 1.04 5.48
N ALA A 107 -6.14 1.09 5.58
CA ALA A 107 -5.34 0.01 6.16
C ALA A 107 -5.51 -0.09 7.67
N TYR A 108 -6.06 0.92 8.36
CA TYR A 108 -6.31 0.83 9.81
C TYR A 108 -7.62 0.11 10.11
N VAL A 109 -8.56 0.09 9.16
CA VAL A 109 -9.88 -0.54 9.32
C VAL A 109 -10.00 -1.86 8.55
N LEU A 110 -9.39 -1.98 7.37
CA LEU A 110 -9.49 -3.15 6.47
C LEU A 110 -8.18 -3.94 6.42
N PRO A 111 -8.21 -5.27 6.24
CA PRO A 111 -6.99 -6.05 6.00
C PRO A 111 -6.07 -5.39 4.96
N VAL A 112 -4.76 -5.47 5.17
CA VAL A 112 -3.78 -4.71 4.37
C VAL A 112 -3.88 -5.00 2.87
N PRO A 113 -4.06 -6.26 2.39
CA PRO A 113 -4.10 -6.54 0.95
C PRO A 113 -5.19 -5.76 0.17
N PRO A 114 -6.49 -5.78 0.54
CA PRO A 114 -7.47 -4.94 -0.13
C PRO A 114 -7.26 -3.45 0.12
N ALA A 115 -6.71 -3.05 1.28
CA ALA A 115 -6.40 -1.65 1.55
C ALA A 115 -5.36 -1.09 0.56
N LEU A 116 -4.29 -1.84 0.25
CA LEU A 116 -3.28 -1.45 -0.75
C LEU A 116 -3.91 -1.19 -2.13
N ALA A 117 -4.81 -2.07 -2.57
CA ALA A 117 -5.52 -1.91 -3.83
C ALA A 117 -6.41 -0.65 -3.83
N LEU A 118 -7.18 -0.43 -2.76
CA LEU A 118 -8.04 0.76 -2.65
C LEU A 118 -7.24 2.06 -2.56
N ILE A 119 -6.12 2.07 -1.82
CA ILE A 119 -5.22 3.23 -1.74
C ILE A 119 -4.69 3.55 -3.14
N ALA A 120 -4.25 2.56 -3.91
CA ALA A 120 -3.75 2.77 -5.26
C ALA A 120 -4.84 3.28 -6.22
N ILE A 121 -6.04 2.71 -6.15
CA ILE A 121 -7.19 3.13 -6.98
C ILE A 121 -7.60 4.58 -6.68
N LEU A 122 -7.62 4.98 -5.40
CA LEU A 122 -8.09 6.31 -4.99
C LEU A 122 -7.01 7.40 -5.09
N LYS A 123 -5.75 7.02 -5.27
CA LYS A 123 -4.62 7.95 -5.43
C LYS A 123 -4.38 8.35 -6.89
N LEU A 124 -4.86 7.54 -7.84
CA LEU A 124 -4.79 7.77 -9.29
C LEU A 124 -6.03 8.53 -9.78
#